data_AF-I9R3Y6-F1
#
_entry.id   AF-I9R3Y6-F1
#
_cell.length_a   1.000
_cell.length_b   1.000
_cell.length_c   1.000
_cell.angle_alpha   90.00
_cell.angle_beta   90.00
_cell.angle_gamma   90.00
#
_symmetry.space_group_name_H-M   'P 1'
#
loop_
_entity.id
_entity.type
_entity.pdbx_description
1 polymer ?
#
loop_
_entity_poly.entity_id
_entity_poly.type
_entity_poly.pdbx_seq_one_letter_code
_entity_poly.pdbx_strand_id
1 'polypeptide(L)'
;MYLNVYNGITVGKIGKKSKRNKVLKSELGGLLPDSLGFFKPYTPVNGQDFDQMLNMGFYKIQPLNSFSSNPNLPEGAYPYGSLIVFDNPLDYERRKVQIYIPNGHTYFYTRVANNGAFYKWNKFNGNEL
;
A
#
# COMPACT_ATOMS: atom_id res chain seq x y z
N MET A 1 66.18 31.85 13.91
CA MET A 1 66.24 32.11 12.45
C MET A 1 66.14 30.75 11.80
N TYR A 2 65.06 30.33 11.15
CA TYR A 2 64.21 31.00 10.16
C TYR A 2 62.73 30.70 10.39
N LEU A 3 61.90 31.67 10.03
CA LEU A 3 60.47 31.53 9.80
C LEU A 3 60.27 30.91 8.42
N ASN A 4 59.42 29.90 8.29
CA ASN A 4 58.82 29.54 7.00
C ASN A 4 57.34 29.25 7.22
N VAL A 5 56.52 30.22 6.80
CA VAL A 5 55.07 30.09 6.63
C VAL A 5 54.85 29.53 5.23
N TYR A 6 54.19 28.39 5.12
CA TYR A 6 53.52 27.97 3.89
C TYR A 6 52.12 27.45 4.22
N ASN A 7 51.17 28.05 3.51
CA ASN A 7 49.73 27.82 3.55
C ASN A 7 49.37 26.33 3.39
N GLY A 8 48.47 25.82 4.23
CA GLY A 8 47.87 24.51 3.99
C GLY A 8 47.18 23.96 5.22
N ILE A 9 45.87 24.16 5.28
CA ILE A 9 44.95 23.65 6.30
C ILE A 9 45.27 22.17 6.61
N THR A 10 45.75 21.88 7.81
CA THR A 10 45.87 20.51 8.28
C THR A 10 44.46 20.00 8.59
N VAL A 11 43.94 19.13 7.74
CA VAL A 11 42.62 18.50 7.86
C VAL A 11 42.59 17.66 9.12
N GLY A 12 41.89 18.12 10.15
CA GLY A 12 41.65 17.37 11.37
C GLY A 12 40.90 16.06 11.05
N LYS A 13 41.39 14.94 11.60
CA LYS A 13 40.77 13.63 11.50
C LYS A 13 39.26 13.72 11.80
N ILE A 14 38.42 13.48 10.80
CA ILE A 14 36.97 13.30 10.96
C ILE A 14 36.74 11.96 11.65
N GLY A 15 36.71 12.00 12.98
CA GLY A 15 36.63 10.83 13.83
C GLY A 15 35.65 11.03 14.98
N LYS A 16 34.36 11.13 14.67
CA LYS A 16 33.23 10.68 15.51
C LYS A 16 31.92 10.85 14.74
N LYS A 17 31.45 9.77 14.11
CA LYS A 17 30.07 9.70 13.61
C LYS A 17 29.13 9.94 14.80
N SER A 18 28.42 11.06 14.77
CA SER A 18 27.42 11.42 15.76
C SER A 18 26.38 10.31 15.89
N LYS A 19 26.28 9.69 17.07
CA LYS A 19 25.23 8.72 17.41
C LYS A 19 23.82 9.33 17.39
N ARG A 20 23.68 10.66 17.24
CA ARG A 20 22.37 11.34 17.27
C ARG A 20 21.46 11.03 16.08
N ASN A 21 21.99 10.60 14.93
CA ASN A 21 21.14 10.27 13.78
C ASN A 21 20.43 8.91 13.89
N LYS A 22 20.81 8.05 14.85
CA LYS A 22 20.15 6.74 15.02
C LYS A 22 18.91 6.84 15.91
N VAL A 23 18.89 7.79 16.86
CA VAL A 23 17.81 7.96 17.83
C VAL A 23 16.64 8.76 17.23
N LEU A 24 16.92 9.76 16.39
CA LEU A 24 15.87 10.53 15.73
C LEU A 24 14.97 9.70 14.78
N LYS A 25 15.49 8.62 14.19
CA LYS A 25 14.67 7.70 13.38
C LYS A 25 13.76 6.82 14.22
N SER A 26 14.17 6.41 15.42
CA SER A 26 13.34 5.57 16.29
C SER A 26 12.26 6.37 17.00
N GLU A 27 12.52 7.64 17.33
CA GLU A 27 11.54 8.51 17.99
C GLU A 27 10.52 9.08 17.00
N LEU A 28 10.94 9.47 15.79
CA LEU A 28 10.00 9.93 14.75
C LEU A 28 9.19 8.76 14.15
N GLY A 29 9.78 7.56 14.07
CA GLY A 29 9.09 6.35 13.61
C GLY A 29 8.06 5.79 14.60
N GLY A 30 8.05 6.27 15.85
CA GLY A 30 7.02 5.95 16.85
C GLY A 30 6.04 7.11 17.13
N LEU A 31 6.37 8.34 16.71
CA LEU A 31 5.54 9.54 16.87
C LEU A 31 4.65 9.83 15.65
N LEU A 32 5.05 9.39 14.46
CA LEU A 32 4.10 9.19 13.39
C LEU A 32 3.35 7.92 13.79
N PRO A 33 2.06 7.99 14.15
CA PRO A 33 1.34 6.76 14.30
C PRO A 33 1.40 6.10 12.92
N ASP A 34 1.25 4.79 12.87
CA ASP A 34 0.87 4.12 11.62
C ASP A 34 -0.42 4.74 11.00
N SER A 35 -1.01 5.79 11.59
CA SER A 35 -2.16 6.61 11.20
C SER A 35 -1.89 7.74 10.19
N LEU A 36 -0.76 7.78 9.49
CA LEU A 36 -0.85 8.16 8.07
C LEU A 36 -1.42 7.01 7.21
N GLY A 37 -1.68 5.85 7.85
CA GLY A 37 -2.19 4.58 7.31
C GLY A 37 -3.64 4.59 6.84
N PHE A 38 -4.05 5.66 6.16
CA PHE A 38 -5.09 5.55 5.16
C PHE A 38 -4.64 4.69 3.97
N PHE A 39 -3.32 4.61 3.73
CA PHE A 39 -2.71 3.87 2.64
C PHE A 39 -1.76 2.83 3.21
N LYS A 40 -2.16 1.56 3.22
CA LYS A 40 -1.20 0.48 3.45
C LYS A 40 -0.11 0.58 2.38
N PRO A 41 1.18 0.41 2.74
CA PRO A 41 2.24 0.40 1.74
C PRO A 41 1.96 -0.65 0.68
N TYR A 42 2.51 -0.41 -0.51
CA TYR A 42 2.47 -1.21 -1.75
C TYR A 42 3.02 -2.65 -1.61
N THR A 43 2.73 -3.32 -0.50
CA THR A 43 3.12 -4.69 -0.21
C THR A 43 2.14 -5.63 -0.93
N PRO A 44 2.64 -6.57 -1.76
CA PRO A 44 1.79 -7.56 -2.41
C PRO A 44 0.97 -8.34 -1.38
N VAL A 45 -0.32 -8.50 -1.65
CA VAL A 45 -1.21 -9.36 -0.87
C VAL A 45 -1.37 -10.68 -1.62
N ASN A 46 -0.51 -11.65 -1.26
CA ASN A 46 -0.42 -12.92 -1.97
C ASN A 46 -1.53 -13.89 -1.56
N GLY A 47 -2.39 -14.26 -2.49
CA GLY A 47 -3.40 -15.31 -2.29
C GLY A 47 -4.47 -15.04 -1.24
N GLN A 48 -4.62 -13.81 -0.76
CA GLN A 48 -5.68 -13.52 0.20
C GLN A 48 -7.05 -13.52 -0.45
N ASP A 49 -8.00 -14.00 0.33
CA ASP A 49 -9.42 -13.92 0.04
C ASP A 49 -9.90 -12.47 0.06
N PHE A 50 -10.49 -12.00 -1.04
CA PHE A 50 -11.01 -10.64 -1.15
C PHE A 50 -12.15 -10.36 -0.17
N ASP A 51 -12.88 -11.37 0.30
CA ASP A 51 -13.93 -11.20 1.32
C ASP A 51 -13.34 -10.86 2.70
N GLN A 52 -12.08 -11.22 2.94
CA GLN A 52 -11.35 -10.90 4.18
C GLN A 52 -10.62 -9.55 4.10
N MET A 53 -10.55 -8.94 2.92
CA MET A 53 -9.90 -7.64 2.69
C MET A 53 -10.86 -6.49 3.02
N LEU A 54 -11.14 -6.33 4.32
CA LEU A 54 -12.15 -5.39 4.84
C LEU A 54 -11.59 -4.04 5.31
N ASN A 55 -10.27 -3.93 5.46
CA ASN A 55 -9.63 -2.69 5.88
C ASN A 55 -9.52 -1.75 4.68
N MET A 56 -9.84 -0.46 4.89
CA MET A 56 -9.61 0.55 3.86
C MET A 56 -8.17 0.55 3.39
N GLY A 57 -7.97 0.80 2.09
CA GLY A 57 -6.65 0.96 1.51
C GLY A 57 -6.54 0.50 0.07
N PHE A 58 -5.30 0.55 -0.42
CA PHE A 58 -4.91 0.20 -1.78
C PHE A 58 -3.97 -1.00 -1.71
N TYR A 59 -4.31 -2.06 -2.43
CA TYR A 59 -3.64 -3.33 -2.34
C TYR A 59 -3.12 -3.73 -3.71
N LYS A 60 -1.84 -4.11 -3.77
CA LYS A 60 -1.29 -4.82 -4.93
C LYS A 60 -1.70 -6.28 -4.83
N ILE A 61 -2.49 -6.75 -5.79
CA ILE A 61 -2.95 -8.13 -5.83
C ILE A 61 -1.98 -8.94 -6.70
N GLN A 62 -1.49 -10.02 -6.09
CA GLN A 62 -0.64 -11.00 -6.75
C GLN A 62 -1.11 -12.39 -6.30
N PRO A 63 -1.36 -13.33 -7.22
CA PRO A 63 -1.70 -14.69 -6.85
C PRO A 63 -0.49 -15.42 -6.25
N LEU A 64 -0.72 -16.54 -5.56
CA LEU A 64 0.36 -17.36 -4.96
C LEU A 64 1.30 -17.94 -6.03
N ASN A 65 0.76 -18.26 -7.19
CA ASN A 65 1.49 -18.75 -8.36
C ASN A 65 0.72 -18.42 -9.65
N SER A 66 1.37 -18.61 -10.81
CA SER A 66 0.83 -18.27 -12.13
C SER A 66 -0.46 -19.00 -12.53
N PHE A 67 -0.86 -20.05 -11.80
CA PHE A 67 -2.05 -20.86 -12.07
C PHE A 67 -3.15 -20.69 -11.02
N SER A 68 -2.94 -19.78 -10.07
CA SER A 68 -3.89 -19.52 -8.98
C SER A 68 -4.57 -18.17 -9.15
N SER A 69 -5.76 -18.04 -8.58
CA SER A 69 -6.44 -16.77 -8.33
C SER A 69 -6.66 -16.60 -6.84
N ASN A 70 -6.73 -15.34 -6.40
CA ASN A 70 -7.19 -15.03 -5.06
C ASN A 70 -8.66 -15.48 -4.91
N PRO A 71 -9.06 -16.07 -3.76
CA PRO A 71 -10.46 -16.37 -3.50
C PRO A 71 -11.34 -15.12 -3.58
N ASN A 72 -12.57 -15.29 -4.05
CA ASN A 72 -13.56 -14.21 -4.22
C ASN A 72 -13.14 -13.04 -5.14
N LEU A 73 -12.12 -13.26 -5.99
CA LEU A 73 -11.84 -12.45 -7.17
C LEU A 73 -13.07 -12.45 -8.12
N PRO A 74 -13.34 -11.37 -8.87
CA PRO A 74 -14.35 -11.41 -9.93
C PRO A 74 -14.13 -12.55 -10.91
N GLU A 75 -15.21 -13.25 -11.26
CA GLU A 75 -15.16 -14.38 -12.18
C GLU A 75 -14.61 -13.95 -13.55
N GLY A 76 -13.64 -14.72 -14.06
CA GLY A 76 -12.98 -14.45 -15.34
C GLY A 76 -12.06 -13.22 -15.36
N ALA A 77 -11.83 -12.55 -14.22
CA ALA A 77 -10.89 -11.45 -14.16
C ALA A 77 -9.44 -11.94 -14.25
N TYR A 78 -8.59 -11.14 -14.90
CA TYR A 78 -7.15 -11.34 -14.84
C TYR A 78 -6.67 -11.15 -13.38
N PRO A 79 -5.91 -12.09 -12.79
CA PRO A 79 -5.79 -12.18 -11.33
C PRO A 79 -4.68 -11.28 -10.75
N TYR A 80 -3.86 -10.65 -11.59
CA TYR A 80 -2.91 -9.60 -11.19
C TYR A 80 -3.57 -8.24 -11.33
N GLY A 81 -3.45 -7.37 -10.33
CA GLY A 81 -4.09 -6.06 -10.39
C GLY A 81 -3.99 -5.27 -9.09
N SER A 82 -4.91 -4.33 -8.94
CA SER A 82 -5.06 -3.53 -7.73
C SER A 82 -6.46 -3.70 -7.15
N LEU A 83 -6.56 -3.87 -5.83
CA LEU A 83 -7.82 -3.81 -5.10
C LEU A 83 -7.83 -2.52 -4.27
N ILE A 84 -8.92 -1.78 -4.35
CA ILE A 84 -9.17 -0.60 -3.53
C ILE A 84 -10.37 -0.89 -2.64
N VAL A 85 -10.23 -0.63 -1.35
CA VAL A 85 -11.28 -0.89 -0.36
C VAL A 85 -11.61 0.42 0.35
N PHE A 86 -12.90 0.74 0.40
CA PHE A 86 -13.42 1.93 1.09
C PHE A 86 -14.47 1.52 2.12
N ASP A 87 -14.53 2.28 3.20
CA ASP A 87 -15.65 2.23 4.12
C ASP A 87 -16.75 3.11 3.57
N ASN A 88 -17.99 2.62 3.65
CA ASN A 88 -19.13 3.46 3.40
C ASN A 88 -19.32 4.40 4.60
N PRO A 89 -19.58 5.71 4.38
CA PRO A 89 -19.70 6.69 5.46
C PRO A 89 -20.91 6.48 6.39
N LEU A 90 -21.80 5.52 6.13
CA LEU A 90 -22.92 5.21 7.01
C LEU A 90 -22.47 4.24 8.13
N ASP A 91 -22.11 4.81 9.28
CA ASP A 91 -21.51 4.12 10.45
C ASP A 91 -22.29 2.88 10.93
N TYR A 92 -23.61 2.86 10.74
CA TYR A 92 -24.48 1.78 11.20
C TYR A 92 -24.60 0.61 10.22
N GLU A 93 -24.18 0.77 8.96
CA GLU A 93 -24.41 -0.26 7.92
C GLU A 93 -23.18 -1.15 7.70
N ARG A 94 -22.04 -0.85 8.36
CA ARG A 94 -20.74 -1.57 8.21
C ARG A 94 -20.44 -1.93 6.75
N ARG A 95 -20.85 -1.06 5.82
CA ARG A 95 -20.77 -1.31 4.39
C ARG A 95 -19.35 -1.09 3.92
N LYS A 96 -18.87 -1.99 3.07
CA LYS A 96 -17.55 -1.89 2.41
C LYS A 96 -17.75 -1.82 0.92
N VAL A 97 -16.98 -0.98 0.24
CA VAL A 97 -16.93 -0.94 -1.22
C VAL A 97 -15.58 -1.48 -1.65
N GLN A 98 -15.59 -2.36 -2.64
CA GLN A 98 -14.38 -2.89 -3.25
C GLN A 98 -14.36 -2.58 -4.74
N ILE A 99 -13.22 -2.08 -5.22
CA ILE A 99 -12.94 -1.83 -6.64
C ILE A 99 -11.72 -2.64 -7.03
N TYR A 100 -11.87 -3.53 -8.01
CA TYR A 100 -10.76 -4.31 -8.54
C TYR A 100 -10.41 -3.84 -9.95
N ILE A 101 -9.15 -3.49 -10.16
CA ILE A 101 -8.60 -3.03 -11.44
C ILE A 101 -7.56 -4.07 -11.88
N PRO A 102 -7.89 -4.95 -12.85
CA PRO A 102 -6.94 -5.89 -13.41
C PRO A 102 -5.80 -5.17 -14.11
N ASN A 103 -4.58 -5.68 -13.97
CA ASN A 103 -3.38 -5.06 -14.53
C ASN A 103 -3.42 -5.07 -16.07
N GLY A 104 -3.13 -3.93 -16.69
CA GLY A 104 -3.07 -3.80 -18.15
C GLY A 104 -4.43 -3.75 -18.85
N HIS A 105 -5.52 -3.58 -18.10
CA HIS A 105 -6.88 -3.52 -18.66
C HIS A 105 -7.55 -2.15 -18.41
N THR A 106 -8.45 -1.76 -19.31
CA THR A 106 -9.20 -0.48 -19.27
C THR A 106 -10.56 -0.61 -18.57
N TYR A 107 -10.86 -1.79 -18.04
CA TYR A 107 -12.09 -2.07 -17.30
C TYR A 107 -11.80 -2.31 -15.83
N PHE A 108 -12.80 -2.15 -14.97
CA PHE A 108 -12.71 -2.44 -13.55
C PHE A 108 -13.96 -3.16 -13.07
N TYR A 109 -13.87 -3.78 -11.91
CA TYR A 109 -14.98 -4.43 -11.23
C TYR A 109 -15.30 -3.71 -9.95
N THR A 110 -16.57 -3.63 -9.59
CA THR A 110 -17.00 -3.14 -8.28
C THR A 110 -17.92 -4.14 -7.60
N ARG A 111 -17.86 -4.17 -6.28
CA ARG A 111 -18.89 -4.80 -5.44
C ARG A 111 -18.99 -4.07 -4.11
N VAL A 112 -20.06 -4.39 -3.40
CA VAL A 112 -20.31 -3.89 -2.04
C VAL A 112 -20.44 -5.10 -1.11
N ALA A 113 -20.02 -4.92 0.15
CA ALA A 113 -20.42 -5.77 1.26
C ALA A 113 -21.34 -5.00 2.19
N ASN A 114 -22.37 -5.67 2.71
CA ASN A 114 -23.28 -5.16 3.72
C ASN A 114 -23.27 -6.11 4.91
N ASN A 115 -22.88 -5.64 6.10
CA ASN A 115 -22.73 -6.48 7.30
C ASN A 115 -21.96 -7.79 7.08
N GLY A 116 -20.90 -7.75 6.26
CA GLY A 116 -20.06 -8.93 5.95
C GLY A 116 -20.58 -9.83 4.82
N ALA A 117 -21.79 -9.61 4.30
CA ALA A 117 -22.28 -10.31 3.13
C ALA A 117 -21.94 -9.53 1.85
N PHE A 118 -21.24 -10.19 0.91
CA PHE A 118 -20.82 -9.58 -0.36
C PHE A 118 -21.87 -9.75 -1.46
N TYR A 119 -22.16 -8.66 -2.17
CA TYR A 119 -22.85 -8.70 -3.45
C TYR A 119 -21.90 -9.20 -4.55
N LYS A 120 -22.47 -9.62 -5.68
CA LYS A 120 -21.71 -10.02 -6.86
C LYS A 120 -20.89 -8.85 -7.42
N TRP A 121 -19.79 -9.20 -8.08
CA TRP A 121 -18.98 -8.24 -8.85
C TRP A 121 -19.71 -7.78 -10.10
N ASN A 122 -19.69 -6.48 -10.36
CA ASN A 122 -20.15 -5.86 -11.59
C ASN A 122 -18.96 -5.33 -12.37
N LYS A 123 -18.87 -5.65 -13.66
CA LYS A 123 -17.79 -5.23 -14.57
C LYS A 123 -18.19 -3.96 -15.31
N PHE A 124 -17.30 -2.97 -15.34
CA PHE A 124 -17.49 -1.71 -16.06
C PHE A 124 -16.40 -1.56 -17.12
N ASN A 125 -16.79 -1.46 -18.39
CA ASN A 125 -15.87 -1.45 -19.53
C ASN A 125 -15.65 -0.07 -20.16
N GLY A 126 -16.15 1.01 -19.55
CA GLY A 126 -16.00 2.39 -20.06
C GLY A 126 -16.83 2.73 -21.31
N ASN A 127 -17.58 1.77 -21.85
CA ASN A 127 -18.45 1.94 -23.03
C ASN A 127 -19.94 2.17 -22.68
N GLU A 128 -20.25 2.32 -21.39
CA GLU A 128 -21.62 2.55 -20.90
C GLU A 128 -21.77 4.05 -20.63
N LEU A 129 -22.31 4.79 -21.61
CA LEU A 129 -22.82 6.16 -21.50
C LEU A 129 -24.20 6.25 -22.17
#